data_AF-A0AAW5A1A3-F1
#
_entry.id   AF-A0AAW5A1A3-F1
#
_cell.length_a   1.000
_cell.length_b   1.000
_cell.length_c   1.000
_cell.angle_alpha   90.00
_cell.angle_beta   90.00
_cell.angle_gamma   90.00
#
_symmetry.space_group_name_H-M   'P 1'
#
loop_
_entity.id
_entity.type
_entity.pdbx_description
1 polymer ?
#
loop_
_entity_poly.entity_id
_entity_poly.type
_entity_poly.pdbx_seq_one_letter_code
_entity_poly.pdbx_strand_id
1 'polypeptide(L)'
;MYSYVEIEELEINSAIEFIETPLFESLRKELISDDEYRALQSEIIVSPDIGQLIVGTGGLRKIRLAGSGSGKSGGYRSIYLLINPDTVYFLLLYKKGKKDTLTDKEKKVLKQISQSIKREHDHE
;
A
#
# COMPACT_ATOMS: atom_id res chain seq x y z
N MET A 1 -17.48 -9.44 28.50
CA MET A 1 -18.62 -9.41 27.57
C MET A 1 -18.72 -7.97 27.13
N TYR A 2 -18.15 -7.65 25.97
CA TYR A 2 -18.18 -6.28 25.44
C TYR A 2 -19.61 -5.93 25.11
N SER A 3 -20.00 -4.69 25.42
CA SER A 3 -21.35 -4.22 25.15
C SER A 3 -21.60 -4.14 23.63
N TYR A 4 -22.85 -4.27 23.19
CA TYR A 4 -23.21 -4.16 21.77
C TYR A 4 -22.75 -2.82 21.17
N VAL A 5 -22.69 -1.76 22.00
CA VAL A 5 -22.19 -0.43 21.65
C VAL A 5 -20.67 -0.44 21.38
N GLU A 6 -19.88 -1.15 22.19
CA GLU A 6 -18.42 -1.33 21.95
C GLU A 6 -18.13 -2.22 20.73
N ILE A 7 -19.08 -3.08 20.33
CA ILE A 7 -18.99 -3.91 19.12
C ILE A 7 -19.35 -3.09 17.88
N GLU A 8 -20.31 -2.15 17.96
CA GLU A 8 -20.63 -1.21 16.87
C GLU A 8 -19.52 -0.16 16.65
N GLU A 9 -18.81 0.28 17.70
CA GLU A 9 -17.63 1.16 17.56
C GLU A 9 -16.46 0.50 16.81
N LEU A 10 -16.43 -0.82 16.71
CA LEU A 10 -15.45 -1.59 15.93
C LEU A 10 -15.83 -1.75 14.44
N GLU A 11 -16.96 -1.18 14.01
CA GLU A 11 -17.41 -1.20 12.62
C GLU A 11 -17.57 0.21 12.03
N ILE A 12 -16.66 1.14 12.39
CA ILE A 12 -16.41 2.29 11.53
C ILE A 12 -15.69 1.79 10.28
N ASN A 13 -16.46 1.30 9.31
CA ASN A 13 -16.07 1.26 7.90
C ASN A 13 -15.80 2.71 7.46
N SER A 14 -14.67 3.30 7.88
CA SER A 14 -14.16 4.50 7.25
C SER A 14 -13.81 4.12 5.82
N ALA A 15 -14.46 4.76 4.85
CA ALA A 15 -14.16 4.54 3.45
C ALA A 15 -12.68 4.85 3.21
N ILE A 16 -11.88 3.84 2.85
CA ILE A 16 -10.49 4.06 2.47
C ILE A 16 -10.45 4.55 1.03
N GLU A 17 -9.87 5.73 0.83
CA GLU A 17 -9.54 6.25 -0.48
C GLU A 17 -8.19 5.69 -0.95
N PHE A 18 -8.17 5.13 -2.16
CA PHE A 18 -6.96 4.65 -2.81
C PHE A 18 -6.54 5.62 -3.92
N ILE A 19 -5.35 6.21 -3.77
CA ILE A 19 -4.78 7.15 -4.74
C ILE A 19 -3.58 6.49 -5.42
N GLU A 20 -3.62 6.41 -6.75
CA GLU A 20 -2.52 5.86 -7.55
C GLU A 20 -1.59 6.99 -8.03
N THR A 21 -0.28 6.82 -7.84
CA THR A 21 0.66 7.63 -8.62
C THR A 21 0.64 7.20 -10.09
N PRO A 22 0.95 8.09 -11.06
CA PRO A 22 0.98 7.71 -12.49
C PRO A 22 1.90 6.52 -12.78
N LEU A 23 3.01 6.42 -12.04
CA LEU A 23 3.93 5.29 -12.15
C LEU A 23 3.28 3.99 -11.66
N PHE A 24 2.59 4.02 -10.52
CA PHE A 24 1.88 2.85 -10.02
C PHE A 24 0.79 2.40 -10.98
N GLU A 25 -0.03 3.32 -11.50
CA GLU A 25 -1.11 3.01 -12.45
C GLU A 25 -0.57 2.29 -13.69
N SER A 26 0.51 2.82 -14.27
CA SER A 26 1.18 2.19 -15.43
C SER A 26 1.66 0.79 -15.11
N LEU A 27 2.31 0.59 -13.95
CA LEU A 27 2.82 -0.72 -13.54
C LEU A 27 1.68 -1.69 -13.20
N ARG A 28 0.61 -1.22 -12.59
CA ARG A 28 -0.57 -2.01 -12.25
C ARG A 28 -1.18 -2.64 -13.50
N LYS A 29 -1.44 -1.82 -14.52
CA LYS A 29 -2.01 -2.27 -15.81
C LYS A 29 -1.13 -3.27 -16.54
N GLU A 30 0.18 -3.23 -16.35
CA GLU A 30 1.13 -4.16 -16.97
C GLU A 30 1.28 -5.47 -16.18
N LEU A 31 1.28 -5.38 -14.84
CA LEU A 31 1.78 -6.45 -13.99
C LEU A 31 0.70 -7.32 -13.35
N ILE A 32 -0.47 -6.77 -13.02
CA ILE A 32 -1.50 -7.49 -12.27
C ILE A 32 -2.88 -7.34 -12.89
N SER A 33 -3.73 -8.35 -12.70
CA SER A 33 -5.14 -8.25 -13.10
C SER A 33 -5.92 -7.33 -12.17
N ASP A 34 -7.12 -6.93 -12.60
CA ASP A 34 -8.02 -6.15 -11.73
C ASP A 34 -8.47 -6.96 -10.50
N ASP A 35 -8.57 -8.28 -10.59
CA ASP A 35 -8.89 -9.15 -9.44
C ASP A 35 -7.75 -9.17 -8.42
N GLU A 36 -6.50 -9.25 -8.90
CA GLU A 36 -5.31 -9.16 -8.04
C GLU A 36 -5.19 -7.76 -7.40
N TYR A 37 -5.60 -6.71 -8.11
CA TYR A 37 -5.65 -5.36 -7.56
C TYR A 37 -6.74 -5.21 -6.50
N ARG A 38 -7.94 -5.74 -6.74
CA ARG A 38 -9.03 -5.77 -5.75
C ARG A 38 -8.64 -6.56 -4.50
N ALA A 39 -7.92 -7.67 -4.66
CA ALA A 39 -7.41 -8.44 -3.54
C ALA A 39 -6.42 -7.61 -2.69
N LEU A 40 -5.49 -6.89 -3.34
CA LEU A 40 -4.58 -5.96 -2.66
C LEU A 40 -5.34 -4.88 -1.87
N GLN A 41 -6.33 -4.23 -2.48
CA GLN A 41 -7.14 -3.22 -1.81
C GLN A 41 -7.92 -3.81 -0.63
N SER A 42 -8.50 -4.99 -0.80
CA SER A 42 -9.27 -5.67 0.26
C SER A 42 -8.40 -6.01 1.47
N GLU A 43 -7.16 -6.47 1.27
CA GLU A 43 -6.21 -6.71 2.37
C GLU A 43 -5.90 -5.43 3.16
N ILE A 44 -5.74 -4.29 2.46
CA ILE A 44 -5.46 -3.01 3.09
C ILE A 44 -6.71 -2.44 3.79
N ILE A 45 -7.92 -2.66 3.26
CA ILE A 45 -9.17 -2.28 3.93
C ILE A 45 -9.30 -2.97 5.29
N VAL A 46 -8.99 -4.27 5.35
CA VAL A 46 -9.07 -5.05 6.59
C VAL A 46 -8.01 -4.62 7.62
N SER A 47 -6.80 -4.27 7.16
CA SER A 47 -5.71 -3.81 8.01
C SER A 47 -4.88 -2.76 7.26
N PRO A 48 -5.17 -1.46 7.45
CA PRO A 48 -4.48 -0.39 6.71
C PRO A 48 -2.97 -0.34 6.99
N ASP A 49 -2.55 -0.85 8.15
CA ASP A 49 -1.16 -0.94 8.58
C ASP A 49 -0.46 -2.24 8.17
N ILE A 50 -1.08 -3.08 7.33
CA ILE A 50 -0.49 -4.34 6.86
C ILE A 50 0.85 -4.14 6.13
N GLY A 51 1.67 -5.19 6.14
CA GLY A 51 2.96 -5.18 5.44
C GLY A 51 4.10 -4.56 6.23
N GLN A 52 5.29 -4.63 5.66
CA GLN A 52 6.52 -4.28 6.35
C GLN A 52 6.80 -2.79 6.25
N LEU A 53 6.89 -2.09 7.39
CA LEU A 53 7.39 -0.73 7.44
C LEU A 53 8.83 -0.66 6.89
N ILE A 54 9.06 0.23 5.92
CA ILE A 54 10.38 0.45 5.35
C ILE A 54 11.07 1.58 6.12
N VAL A 55 11.96 1.21 7.05
CA VAL A 55 12.66 2.21 7.87
C VAL A 55 13.46 3.18 6.99
N GLY A 56 13.37 4.47 7.31
CA GLY A 56 14.09 5.54 6.61
C GLY A 56 13.35 6.16 5.42
N THR A 57 12.14 5.71 5.09
CA THR A 57 11.34 6.24 3.95
C THR A 57 10.19 7.16 4.37
N GLY A 58 10.11 7.56 5.64
CA GLY A 58 9.05 8.47 6.10
C GLY A 58 7.67 7.83 6.29
N GLY A 59 7.58 6.50 6.37
CA GLY A 59 6.35 5.79 6.71
C GLY A 59 5.82 4.83 5.64
N LEU A 60 6.57 4.61 4.55
CA LEU A 60 6.13 3.67 3.51
C LEU A 60 6.11 2.23 4.01
N ARG A 61 5.12 1.48 3.55
CA ARG A 61 4.94 0.06 3.83
C ARG A 61 5.10 -0.77 2.56
N LYS A 62 5.59 -2.01 2.71
CA LYS A 62 5.75 -2.99 1.64
C LYS A 62 4.83 -4.18 1.89
N ILE A 63 3.82 -4.33 1.04
CA ILE A 63 2.88 -5.47 1.05
C ILE A 63 3.24 -6.47 -0.05
N ARG A 64 2.99 -7.76 0.21
CA ARG A 64 3.22 -8.86 -0.73
C ARG A 64 1.88 -9.26 -1.34
N LEU A 65 1.81 -9.39 -2.65
CA LEU A 65 0.64 -9.91 -3.35
C LEU A 65 0.95 -11.33 -3.84
N ALA A 66 0.06 -12.26 -3.57
CA ALA A 66 0.08 -13.57 -4.22
C ALA A 66 -0.39 -13.39 -5.68
N GLY A 67 0.35 -13.99 -6.63
CA GLY A 67 -0.13 -14.07 -8.01
C GLY A 67 -1.10 -15.24 -8.14
N SER A 68 -2.10 -15.09 -9.01
CA SER A 68 -3.23 -16.03 -9.20
C SER A 68 -2.90 -17.36 -9.92
N GLY A 69 -1.62 -17.69 -10.18
CA GLY A 69 -1.22 -18.85 -10.99
C GLY A 69 -0.58 -20.02 -10.21
N SER A 70 -0.86 -21.26 -10.65
CA SER A 70 -0.32 -22.54 -10.12
C SER A 70 1.08 -22.93 -10.63
N GLY A 71 1.81 -22.01 -11.28
CA GLY A 71 3.18 -22.20 -11.77
C GLY A 71 4.12 -21.09 -11.29
N LYS A 72 5.40 -21.12 -11.69
CA LYS A 72 6.51 -20.22 -11.30
C LYS A 72 6.32 -18.69 -11.55
N SER A 73 5.10 -18.19 -11.70
CA SER A 73 4.71 -16.78 -11.85
C SER A 73 3.75 -16.40 -10.73
N GLY A 74 4.03 -15.49 -9.82
CA GLY A 74 5.09 -14.50 -9.81
C GLY A 74 4.66 -13.44 -8.81
N GLY A 75 4.80 -13.73 -7.51
CA GLY A 75 4.34 -12.82 -6.47
C GLY A 75 4.84 -11.39 -6.69
N TYR A 76 3.99 -10.41 -6.44
CA TYR A 76 4.29 -9.00 -6.60
C TYR A 76 4.51 -8.35 -5.24
N ARG A 77 5.07 -7.14 -5.25
CA ARG A 77 5.16 -6.29 -4.08
C ARG A 77 4.70 -4.90 -4.43
N SER A 78 3.85 -4.36 -3.58
CA SER A 78 3.43 -2.97 -3.64
C SER A 78 4.08 -2.18 -2.51
N ILE A 79 4.48 -0.93 -2.79
CA ILE A 79 4.89 0.05 -1.80
C ILE A 79 3.82 1.12 -1.73
N TYR A 80 3.30 1.35 -0.52
CA TYR A 80 2.25 2.34 -0.29
C TYR A 80 2.55 3.21 0.93
N LEU A 81 1.88 4.36 1.01
CA LEU A 81 1.85 5.23 2.18
C LEU A 81 0.44 5.27 2.74
N LEU A 82 0.29 5.00 4.03
CA LEU A 82 -0.94 5.27 4.76
C LEU A 82 -0.88 6.69 5.32
N ILE A 83 -1.88 7.49 4.99
CA ILE A 83 -2.17 8.77 5.64
C ILE A 83 -3.38 8.52 6.53
N ASN A 84 -3.21 8.70 7.84
CA ASN A 84 -4.15 8.17 8.82
C ASN A 84 -5.46 8.95 8.83
N PRO A 85 -6.62 8.27 8.95
CA PRO A 85 -6.84 6.82 8.89
C PRO A 85 -7.37 6.30 7.54
N ASP A 86 -7.60 7.15 6.56
CA ASP A 86 -8.52 6.88 5.45
C ASP A 86 -7.91 7.00 4.05
N THR A 87 -6.67 7.46 3.87
CA THR A 87 -6.07 7.57 2.52
C THR A 87 -4.83 6.69 2.34
N VAL A 88 -4.81 5.92 1.27
CA VAL A 88 -3.71 5.05 0.86
C VAL A 88 -3.16 5.50 -0.48
N TYR A 89 -1.90 5.96 -0.49
CA TYR A 89 -1.19 6.28 -1.73
C TYR A 89 -0.37 5.08 -2.20
N PHE A 90 -0.64 4.59 -3.41
CA PHE A 90 0.17 3.57 -4.06
C PHE A 90 1.29 4.20 -4.89
N LEU A 91 2.54 3.87 -4.54
CA LEU A 91 3.73 4.47 -5.16
C LEU A 91 4.39 3.56 -6.19
N LEU A 92 4.53 2.27 -5.89
CA LEU A 92 5.30 1.34 -6.74
C LEU A 92 4.72 -0.07 -6.70
N LEU A 93 4.75 -0.76 -7.83
CA LEU A 93 4.43 -2.18 -7.97
C LEU A 93 5.56 -2.88 -8.72
N TYR A 94 5.99 -4.05 -8.26
CA TYR A 94 7.06 -4.79 -8.94
C TYR A 94 7.03 -6.30 -8.66
N LYS A 95 7.55 -7.09 -9.61
CA LYS A 95 7.72 -8.54 -9.47
C LYS A 95 8.72 -8.90 -8.38
N LYS A 96 8.48 -10.02 -7.68
CA LYS A 96 9.45 -10.64 -6.76
C LYS A 96 10.82 -10.79 -7.43
N GLY A 97 11.89 -10.51 -6.68
CA GLY A 97 13.27 -10.59 -7.17
C GLY A 97 13.79 -9.36 -7.92
N LYS A 98 12.93 -8.39 -8.29
CA LYS A 98 13.40 -7.14 -8.93
C LYS A 98 14.00 -6.13 -7.94
N LYS A 99 13.36 -5.97 -6.77
CA LYS A 99 13.80 -5.03 -5.71
C LYS A 99 13.57 -5.64 -4.32
N ASP A 100 14.42 -6.59 -3.94
CA ASP A 100 14.34 -7.21 -2.61
C ASP A 100 14.88 -6.27 -1.52
N THR A 101 15.88 -5.44 -1.84
CA THR A 101 16.48 -4.44 -0.94
C THR A 101 16.49 -3.07 -1.61
N LEU A 102 16.10 -2.02 -0.88
CA LEU A 102 16.22 -0.63 -1.31
C LEU A 102 17.56 -0.06 -0.86
N THR A 103 18.27 0.59 -1.78
CA THR A 103 19.50 1.34 -1.48
C THR A 103 19.18 2.59 -0.65
N ASP A 104 20.17 3.13 0.05
CA ASP A 104 19.98 4.36 0.85
C ASP A 104 19.61 5.56 -0.02
N LYS A 105 20.11 5.61 -1.26
CA LYS A 105 19.72 6.63 -2.24
C LYS A 105 18.23 6.52 -2.59
N GLU A 106 17.75 5.32 -2.87
CA GLU A 106 16.32 5.10 -3.16
C GLU A 106 15.45 5.41 -1.94
N LYS A 107 15.86 5.01 -0.73
CA LYS A 107 15.14 5.35 0.50
C LYS A 107 15.05 6.86 0.71
N LYS A 108 16.12 7.61 0.40
CA LYS A 108 16.13 9.07 0.49
C LYS A 108 15.11 9.71 -0.46
N VAL A 109 15.05 9.25 -1.71
CA VAL A 109 14.06 9.71 -2.69
C VAL A 109 12.64 9.39 -2.23
N LEU A 110 12.40 8.14 -1.81
CA LEU A 110 11.11 7.70 -1.29
C LEU A 110 10.67 8.51 -0.06
N LYS A 111 11.62 8.87 0.82
CA LYS A 111 11.35 9.75 1.96
C LYS A 111 10.88 11.13 1.51
N GLN A 112 11.54 11.73 0.51
CA GLN A 112 11.13 13.04 -0.02
C GLN A 112 9.71 12.99 -0.61
N ILE A 113 9.39 11.94 -1.37
CA ILE A 113 8.04 11.73 -1.90
C ILE A 113 7.02 11.61 -0.77
N SER A 114 7.27 10.75 0.21
CA SER A 114 6.36 10.56 1.36
C SER A 114 6.11 11.85 2.14
N GLN A 115 7.12 12.72 2.23
CA GLN A 115 7.00 14.00 2.91
C GLN A 115 6.24 15.03 2.08
N SER A 116 6.36 15.00 0.75
CA SER A 116 5.55 15.86 -0.13
C SER A 116 4.07 15.50 0.00
N ILE A 117 3.75 14.21 -0.15
CA ILE A 117 2.37 13.71 -0.04
C ILE A 117 1.76 14.10 1.31
N LYS A 118 2.49 13.91 2.41
CA LYS A 118 2.00 14.30 3.74
C LYS A 118 1.71 15.78 3.86
N ARG A 119 2.60 16.64 3.35
CA ARG A 119 2.39 18.10 3.37
C ARG A 119 1.20 18.51 2.53
N GLU A 120 1.03 17.92 1.35
CA GLU A 120 -0.10 18.22 0.46
C GLU A 120 -1.43 17.85 1.13
N HIS A 121 -1.49 16.69 1.79
CA HIS A 121 -2.69 16.24 2.49
C HIS A 121 -2.98 16.98 3.80
N ASP A 122 -1.96 17.41 4.56
CA ASP A 122 -2.15 18.22 5.78
C ASP A 122 -2.72 19.64 5.49
N HIS A 123 -2.79 20.04 4.23
CA HIS A 123 -3.29 21.35 3.78
C HIS A 123 -4.67 21.31 3.12
N GLU A 124 -5.30 20.14 3.03
CA GLU A 124 -6.70 19.95 2.57
C GLU A 124 -7.68 19.99 3.75
#